data_AF-A0A067JLN5-F1
#
_entry.id   AF-A0A067JLN5-F1
#
_cell.length_a   1.000
_cell.length_b   1.000
_cell.length_c   1.000
_cell.angle_alpha   90.00
_cell.angle_beta   90.00
_cell.angle_gamma   90.00
#
_symmetry.space_group_name_H-M   'P 1'
#
loop_
_entity.id
_entity.type
_entity.pdbx_description
1 polymer ?
#
loop_
_entity_poly.entity_id
_entity_poly.type
_entity_poly.pdbx_seq_one_letter_code
_entity_poly.pdbx_strand_id
1 'polypeptide(L)'
;MVCSDVIICYQEEKRLEEWFSRNPCKTIIATGFIASTPQNIPTTLKRDGSDFSAAIMGALLRAQQVTIWTDVDGVYSADPRKVSEAVILRKLSYQEAWEMSYFGANVLHPRTIIPVMRYDIPIMIRNIFNLSSPGTMICQPSMNENEDGQKLDSVKGFATIDNVALVNVEGTGMAGIPGTASAIFGAVKDVGANVIMISQASSEHSVCFAVPEKEVKAVAETLQSRFREALDVGRLSQVAIIPNCSILAAVGQKMASTPGVSATLFNALAKANINVRAIAQGCSEYNITVVVKREDCIRALKAVHSRFFLSKTTIAMGIIGPGLIGATLLEQLRDQAAVLKEEFNIDLRVMGIIGSRRMLLSEVGIDLSRWRELAMENSEVADLEKFTHHIRRNHFIPNTVLVDCTADSKIATCYYDWLRKGIHVITPNKKANSGPLDQYLKLRALQRQSYTHYFYEATVGAGLPIISTLRGLLETGDKILQIEGIFRPKVI
;
A
#
# COMPACT_ATOMS: atom_id res chain seq x y z
N MET A 1 12.04 30.26 8.08
CA MET A 1 13.52 30.23 8.10
C MET A 1 14.00 29.75 6.72
N VAL A 2 13.75 30.54 5.68
CA VAL A 2 14.11 30.25 4.27
C VAL A 2 15.11 31.28 3.73
N CYS A 3 15.18 32.48 4.35
CA CYS A 3 16.12 33.53 3.95
C CYS A 3 17.60 33.24 4.25
N SER A 4 17.94 32.37 5.20
CA SER A 4 19.34 32.11 5.56
C SER A 4 20.10 31.37 4.48
N ASP A 5 19.45 30.40 3.81
CA ASP A 5 20.13 29.52 2.84
C ASP A 5 20.34 30.22 1.48
N VAL A 6 19.50 31.22 1.15
CA VAL A 6 19.61 32.03 -0.07
C VAL A 6 20.84 32.96 -0.03
N ILE A 7 21.22 33.44 1.16
CA ILE A 7 22.38 34.33 1.35
C ILE A 7 23.69 33.54 1.22
N ILE A 8 23.68 32.26 1.62
CA ILE A 8 24.84 31.36 1.55
C ILE A 8 25.28 31.17 0.09
N CYS A 9 24.36 30.86 -0.84
CA CYS A 9 24.71 30.62 -2.25
C CYS A 9 25.33 31.83 -2.96
N TYR A 10 24.84 33.06 -2.75
CA TYR A 10 25.34 34.23 -3.50
C TYR A 10 26.78 34.65 -3.13
N GLN A 11 27.15 34.52 -1.85
CA GLN A 11 28.54 34.79 -1.42
C GLN A 11 29.48 33.66 -1.84
N GLU A 12 28.97 32.43 -1.94
CA GLU A 12 29.73 31.25 -2.37
C GLU A 12 29.98 31.24 -3.88
N GLU A 13 29.03 31.67 -4.72
CA GLU A 13 29.22 31.77 -6.18
C GLU A 13 30.45 32.63 -6.52
N LYS A 14 30.58 33.82 -5.91
CA LYS A 14 31.74 34.72 -6.13
C LYS A 14 33.07 34.10 -5.68
N ARG A 15 33.08 33.43 -4.52
CA ARG A 15 34.29 32.76 -4.00
C ARG A 15 34.71 31.60 -4.91
N LEU A 16 33.74 30.87 -5.45
CA LEU A 16 33.99 29.77 -6.38
C LEU A 16 34.57 30.29 -7.70
N GLU A 17 34.01 31.36 -8.26
CA GLU A 17 34.53 32.03 -9.46
C GLU A 17 35.97 32.54 -9.26
N GLU A 18 36.24 33.23 -8.15
CA GLU A 18 37.60 33.70 -7.79
C GLU A 18 38.60 32.55 -7.62
N TRP A 19 38.14 31.40 -7.08
CA TRP A 19 38.98 30.22 -6.93
C TRP A 19 39.27 29.58 -8.29
N PHE A 20 38.27 29.45 -9.16
CA PHE A 20 38.43 28.92 -10.51
C PHE A 20 39.35 29.79 -11.37
N SER A 21 39.26 31.12 -11.27
CA SER A 21 40.14 32.02 -12.03
C SER A 21 41.61 31.84 -11.67
N ARG A 22 41.90 31.38 -10.43
CA ARG A 22 43.26 31.10 -9.94
C ARG A 22 43.69 29.65 -10.16
N ASN A 23 42.75 28.72 -10.31
CA ASN A 23 43.00 27.28 -10.36
C ASN A 23 42.23 26.61 -11.52
N PRO A 24 42.63 26.82 -12.78
CA PRO A 24 41.98 26.19 -13.91
C PRO A 24 42.21 24.67 -13.86
N CYS A 25 41.12 23.90 -13.73
CA CYS A 25 41.17 22.44 -13.65
C CYS A 25 39.96 21.81 -14.35
N LYS A 26 40.13 20.57 -14.83
CA LYS A 26 39.06 19.80 -15.48
C LYS A 26 38.24 18.97 -14.49
N THR A 27 38.82 18.65 -13.33
CA THR A 27 38.19 17.83 -12.29
C THR A 27 38.52 18.42 -10.93
N ILE A 28 37.49 18.59 -10.11
CA ILE A 28 37.61 19.08 -8.74
C ILE A 28 37.24 17.96 -7.79
N ILE A 29 38.12 17.71 -6.83
CA ILE A 29 37.85 16.82 -5.70
C ILE A 29 37.68 17.72 -4.49
N ALA A 30 36.44 17.84 -4.02
CA ALA A 30 36.08 18.64 -2.87
C ALA A 30 35.73 17.71 -1.69
N THR A 31 36.16 18.08 -0.49
CA THR A 31 35.75 17.40 0.74
C THR A 31 34.31 17.80 1.10
N GLY A 32 33.42 16.81 1.16
CA GLY A 32 32.06 17.03 1.65
C GLY A 32 32.00 17.21 3.18
N PHE A 33 30.80 17.47 3.70
CA PHE A 33 30.44 17.56 5.12
C PHE A 33 30.98 18.77 5.90
N ILE A 34 32.11 19.34 5.46
CA ILE A 34 32.75 20.48 6.11
C ILE A 34 32.27 21.81 5.53
N ALA A 35 32.19 22.83 6.38
CA ALA A 35 31.82 24.19 6.01
C ALA A 35 32.59 25.19 6.87
N SER A 36 32.42 26.49 6.60
CA SER A 36 32.98 27.55 7.45
C SER A 36 31.95 28.65 7.69
N THR A 37 32.00 29.28 8.87
CA THR A 37 31.19 30.46 9.15
C THR A 37 31.71 31.67 8.35
N PRO A 38 30.95 32.78 8.26
CA PRO A 38 31.45 34.02 7.63
C PRO A 38 32.77 34.54 8.25
N GLN A 39 33.08 34.16 9.50
CA GLN A 39 34.33 34.47 10.20
C GLN A 39 35.44 33.43 9.96
N ASN A 40 35.27 32.53 8.98
CA ASN A 40 36.18 31.44 8.64
C ASN A 40 36.40 30.42 9.78
N ILE A 41 35.44 30.27 10.70
CA ILE A 41 35.51 29.23 11.74
C ILE A 41 35.04 27.91 11.12
N PRO A 42 35.83 26.82 11.18
CA PRO A 42 35.41 25.52 10.66
C PRO A 42 34.15 24.99 11.37
N THR A 43 33.22 24.47 10.59
CA THR A 43 31.97 23.86 11.08
C THR A 43 31.57 22.68 10.20
N THR A 44 30.51 21.95 10.59
CA THR A 44 30.01 20.80 9.83
C THR A 44 28.55 20.98 9.46
N LEU A 45 28.16 20.37 8.34
CA LEU A 45 26.81 20.43 7.80
C LEU A 45 25.82 19.46 8.49
N LYS A 46 26.29 18.74 9.51
CA LYS A 46 25.54 17.75 10.30
C LYS A 46 25.01 16.61 9.42
N ARG A 47 23.80 16.11 9.70
CA ARG A 47 23.21 14.92 9.06
C ARG A 47 23.18 15.07 7.54
N ASP A 48 23.64 14.03 6.85
CA ASP A 48 23.73 13.94 5.39
C ASP A 48 24.52 15.11 4.76
N GLY A 49 25.48 15.65 5.52
CA GLY A 49 26.25 16.83 5.13
C GLY A 49 27.09 16.64 3.87
N SER A 50 27.53 15.42 3.56
CA SER A 50 28.24 15.13 2.31
C SER A 50 27.31 15.23 1.09
N ASP A 51 26.11 14.65 1.17
CA ASP A 51 25.12 14.74 0.10
C ASP A 51 24.68 16.19 -0.08
N PHE A 52 24.48 16.92 1.02
CA PHE A 52 24.17 18.35 0.98
C PHE A 52 25.29 19.16 0.34
N SER A 53 26.56 18.83 0.59
CA SER A 53 27.70 19.48 -0.09
C SER A 53 27.68 19.24 -1.59
N ALA A 54 27.36 18.02 -2.03
CA ALA A 54 27.23 17.68 -3.45
C ALA A 54 26.08 18.46 -4.11
N ALA A 55 24.95 18.60 -3.41
CA ALA A 55 23.81 19.39 -3.88
C ALA A 55 24.14 20.89 -3.99
N ILE A 56 24.84 21.46 -2.99
CA ILE A 56 25.32 22.86 -3.04
C ILE A 56 26.25 23.05 -4.24
N MET A 57 27.27 22.20 -4.40
CA MET A 57 28.20 22.29 -5.53
C MET A 57 27.49 22.14 -6.87
N GLY A 58 26.54 21.21 -6.98
CA GLY A 58 25.71 21.05 -8.17
C GLY A 58 24.92 22.32 -8.50
N ALA A 59 24.31 22.94 -7.48
CA ALA A 59 23.59 24.20 -7.63
C ALA A 59 24.51 25.37 -8.04
N LEU A 60 25.66 25.55 -7.36
CA LEU A 60 26.64 26.61 -7.64
C LEU A 60 27.22 26.50 -9.06
N LEU A 61 27.51 25.28 -9.50
CA LEU A 61 28.06 25.01 -10.84
C LEU A 61 27.01 24.95 -11.94
N ARG A 62 25.71 25.06 -11.60
CA ARG A 62 24.60 24.81 -12.52
C ARG A 62 24.79 23.48 -13.26
N ALA A 63 25.13 22.44 -12.50
CA ALA A 63 25.42 21.12 -13.03
C ALA A 63 24.19 20.56 -13.77
N GLN A 64 24.43 19.77 -14.81
CA GLN A 64 23.37 19.06 -15.52
C GLN A 64 22.66 18.03 -14.63
N GLN A 65 23.38 17.45 -13.66
CA GLN A 65 22.89 16.39 -12.78
C GLN A 65 23.80 16.28 -11.55
N VAL A 66 23.21 15.93 -10.40
CA VAL A 66 23.96 15.53 -9.20
C VAL A 66 23.80 14.02 -9.02
N THR A 67 24.89 13.27 -8.89
CA THR A 67 24.83 11.81 -8.63
C THR A 67 25.29 11.52 -7.21
N ILE A 68 24.42 10.87 -6.43
CA ILE A 68 24.71 10.35 -5.11
C ILE A 68 25.01 8.86 -5.24
N TRP A 69 26.27 8.49 -5.02
CA TRP A 69 26.72 7.10 -5.01
C TRP A 69 26.59 6.53 -3.59
N THR A 70 25.83 5.46 -3.45
CA THR A 70 25.50 4.81 -2.18
C THR A 70 25.67 3.29 -2.29
N ASP A 71 25.29 2.55 -1.25
CA ASP A 71 25.35 1.09 -1.16
C ASP A 71 24.03 0.39 -1.54
N VAL A 72 23.02 1.15 -1.96
CA VAL A 72 21.71 0.65 -2.40
C VAL A 72 21.43 0.97 -3.87
N ASP A 73 20.68 0.09 -4.53
CA ASP A 73 20.34 0.17 -5.97
C ASP A 73 19.46 1.36 -6.35
N GLY A 74 18.89 2.06 -5.37
CA GLY A 74 18.00 3.19 -5.56
C GLY A 74 17.06 3.37 -4.38
N VAL A 75 16.01 4.16 -4.56
CA VAL A 75 14.90 4.29 -3.63
C VAL A 75 13.90 3.18 -3.87
N TYR A 76 13.57 2.43 -2.82
CA TYR A 76 12.58 1.37 -2.89
C TYR A 76 11.17 1.88 -2.57
N SER A 77 10.16 1.24 -3.15
CA SER A 77 8.73 1.51 -2.89
C SER A 77 8.30 1.26 -1.44
N ALA A 78 9.07 0.50 -0.67
CA ALA A 78 8.93 0.25 0.76
C ALA A 78 10.29 -0.23 1.29
N ASP A 79 10.49 -0.25 2.62
CA ASP A 79 11.72 -0.81 3.20
C ASP A 79 11.88 -2.30 2.79
N PRO A 80 12.92 -2.66 1.99
CA PRO A 80 13.10 -4.02 1.49
C PRO A 80 13.38 -5.04 2.61
N ARG A 81 13.82 -4.58 3.79
CA ARG A 81 14.00 -5.43 4.97
C ARG A 81 12.65 -5.85 5.59
N LYS A 82 11.61 -5.03 5.40
CA LYS A 82 10.24 -5.30 5.89
C LYS A 82 9.37 -5.93 4.80
N VAL A 83 9.58 -5.57 3.53
CA VAL A 83 8.80 -6.05 2.38
C VAL A 83 9.75 -6.57 1.29
N SER A 84 9.81 -7.88 1.11
CA SER A 84 10.69 -8.54 0.14
C SER A 84 10.36 -8.19 -1.32
N GLU A 85 9.10 -7.87 -1.60
CA GLU A 85 8.58 -7.53 -2.92
C GLU A 85 8.74 -6.03 -3.25
N ALA A 86 9.47 -5.27 -2.44
CA ALA A 86 9.72 -3.86 -2.68
C ALA A 86 10.45 -3.66 -4.02
N VAL A 87 9.95 -2.73 -4.84
CA VAL A 87 10.49 -2.44 -6.17
C VAL A 87 11.31 -1.17 -6.15
N ILE A 88 12.35 -1.09 -6.99
CA ILE A 88 13.13 0.13 -7.17
C ILE A 88 12.31 1.12 -7.99
N LEU A 89 12.17 2.33 -7.47
CA LEU A 89 11.48 3.43 -8.14
C LEU A 89 12.44 4.07 -9.14
N ARG A 90 12.09 4.05 -10.43
CA ARG A 90 12.94 4.64 -11.47
C ARG A 90 12.96 6.17 -11.42
N LYS A 91 11.82 6.76 -11.08
CA LYS A 91 11.61 8.21 -11.01
C LYS A 91 10.80 8.58 -9.78
N LEU A 92 11.16 9.70 -9.17
CA LEU A 92 10.46 10.35 -8.07
C LEU A 92 10.48 11.87 -8.27
N SER A 93 9.45 12.57 -7.81
CA SER A 93 9.54 14.02 -7.68
C SER A 93 10.34 14.45 -6.45
N TYR A 94 10.80 15.69 -6.44
CA TYR A 94 11.41 16.29 -5.26
C TYR A 94 10.49 16.22 -4.03
N GLN A 95 9.18 16.48 -4.22
CA GLN A 95 8.19 16.44 -3.15
C GLN A 95 7.96 15.00 -2.66
N GLU A 96 7.85 14.02 -3.56
CA GLU A 96 7.71 12.61 -3.16
C GLU A 96 8.94 12.13 -2.39
N ALA A 97 10.15 12.44 -2.87
CA ALA A 97 11.39 12.08 -2.19
C ALA A 97 11.50 12.75 -0.80
N TRP A 98 11.08 14.01 -0.69
CA TRP A 98 11.00 14.71 0.59
C TRP A 98 10.07 14.00 1.55
N GLU A 99 8.82 13.75 1.14
CA GLU A 99 7.80 13.11 1.99
C GLU A 99 8.24 11.70 2.42
N MET A 100 8.81 10.91 1.51
CA MET A 100 9.39 9.61 1.85
C MET A 100 10.49 9.75 2.93
N SER A 101 11.41 10.71 2.77
CA SER A 101 12.46 10.94 3.76
C SER A 101 11.91 11.39 5.12
N TYR A 102 10.91 12.28 5.11
CA TYR A 102 10.26 12.74 6.34
C TYR A 102 9.63 11.58 7.13
N PHE A 103 8.99 10.64 6.44
CA PHE A 103 8.38 9.45 7.06
C PHE A 103 9.34 8.27 7.29
N GLY A 104 10.65 8.52 7.22
CA GLY A 104 11.67 7.57 7.66
C GLY A 104 12.19 6.62 6.56
N ALA A 105 11.86 6.86 5.30
CA ALA A 105 12.56 6.18 4.21
C ALA A 105 13.99 6.73 4.07
N ASN A 106 14.96 5.84 3.90
CA ASN A 106 16.36 6.22 3.64
C ASN A 106 16.52 6.65 2.17
N VAL A 107 16.11 7.89 1.86
CA VAL A 107 16.23 8.49 0.52
C VAL A 107 17.32 9.56 0.53
N LEU A 108 16.94 10.81 0.79
CA LEU A 108 17.81 11.97 0.90
C LEU A 108 17.16 12.93 1.87
N HIS A 109 17.95 13.50 2.77
CA HIS A 109 17.45 14.51 3.69
C HIS A 109 16.86 15.71 2.89
N PRO A 110 15.71 16.27 3.31
CA PRO A 110 15.09 17.38 2.59
C PRO A 110 16.02 18.58 2.33
N ARG A 111 16.96 18.85 3.24
CA ARG A 111 17.99 19.90 3.06
C ARG A 111 18.86 19.68 1.82
N THR A 112 19.15 18.43 1.47
CA THR A 112 19.91 18.07 0.26
C THR A 112 19.15 18.38 -1.02
N ILE A 113 17.82 18.33 -0.99
CA ILE A 113 16.97 18.54 -2.17
C ILE A 113 16.81 20.03 -2.50
N ILE A 114 16.76 20.89 -1.47
CA ILE A 114 16.46 22.33 -1.62
C ILE A 114 17.40 23.06 -2.62
N PRO A 115 18.74 22.93 -2.57
CA PRO A 115 19.64 23.68 -3.47
C PRO A 115 19.44 23.33 -4.94
N VAL A 116 19.26 22.05 -5.25
CA VAL A 116 19.12 21.54 -6.62
C VAL A 116 17.72 21.77 -7.18
N MET A 117 16.69 21.71 -6.33
CA MET A 117 15.30 22.00 -6.70
C MET A 117 15.13 23.42 -7.23
N ARG A 118 15.89 24.40 -6.72
CA ARG A 118 15.83 25.80 -7.20
C ARG A 118 16.19 25.94 -8.68
N TYR A 119 17.03 25.05 -9.20
CA TYR A 119 17.56 25.11 -10.56
C TYR A 119 17.11 23.91 -11.41
N ASP A 120 16.10 23.17 -10.95
CA ASP A 120 15.58 21.96 -11.59
C ASP A 120 16.69 20.93 -11.93
N ILE A 121 17.73 20.84 -11.09
CA ILE A 121 18.86 19.93 -11.32
C ILE A 121 18.47 18.53 -10.83
N PRO A 122 18.41 17.51 -11.71
CA PRO A 122 18.04 16.17 -11.33
C PRO A 122 19.09 15.54 -10.40
N ILE A 123 18.63 14.79 -9.41
CA ILE A 123 19.48 13.96 -8.55
C ILE A 123 19.37 12.51 -9.00
N MET A 124 20.50 11.82 -9.12
CA MET A 124 20.58 10.41 -9.43
C MET A 124 21.11 9.63 -8.23
N ILE A 125 20.36 8.64 -7.77
CA ILE A 125 20.83 7.70 -6.74
C ILE A 125 21.32 6.44 -7.45
N ARG A 126 22.58 6.06 -7.21
CA ARG A 126 23.22 4.88 -7.81
C ARG A 126 23.97 4.05 -6.78
N ASN A 127 24.10 2.76 -7.04
CA ASN A 127 24.88 1.85 -6.22
C ASN A 127 26.32 1.73 -6.74
N ILE A 128 27.30 1.94 -5.85
CA ILE A 128 28.71 1.75 -6.18
C ILE A 128 29.07 0.26 -6.40
N PHE A 129 28.36 -0.65 -5.74
CA PHE A 129 28.59 -2.09 -5.83
C PHE A 129 27.83 -2.76 -6.99
N ASN A 130 26.86 -2.06 -7.59
CA ASN A 130 26.02 -2.57 -8.66
C ASN A 130 25.81 -1.52 -9.76
N LEU A 131 26.83 -1.35 -10.60
CA LEU A 131 26.87 -0.30 -11.62
C LEU A 131 25.82 -0.48 -12.74
N SER A 132 25.32 -1.71 -12.95
CA SER A 132 24.32 -2.02 -13.97
C SER A 132 22.89 -1.65 -13.53
N SER A 133 22.66 -1.41 -12.23
CA SER A 133 21.36 -0.93 -11.76
C SER A 133 21.01 0.42 -12.41
N PRO A 134 19.77 0.60 -12.90
CA PRO A 134 19.33 1.87 -13.47
C PRO A 134 19.25 2.98 -12.43
N GLY A 135 19.19 2.68 -11.13
CA GLY A 135 19.09 3.69 -10.07
C GLY A 135 17.71 4.34 -9.95
N THR A 136 17.67 5.43 -9.18
CA THR A 136 16.49 6.31 -9.05
C THR A 136 16.84 7.73 -9.43
N MET A 137 16.05 8.33 -10.32
CA MET A 137 16.14 9.75 -10.64
C MET A 137 15.10 10.56 -9.85
N ILE A 138 15.54 11.60 -9.16
CA ILE A 138 14.68 12.55 -8.46
C ILE A 138 14.72 13.88 -9.22
N CYS A 139 13.60 14.32 -9.77
CA CYS A 139 13.53 15.51 -10.60
C CYS A 139 12.17 16.21 -10.52
N GLN A 140 12.06 17.42 -11.08
CA GLN A 140 10.76 18.06 -11.27
C GLN A 140 9.93 17.21 -12.25
N PRO A 141 8.67 16.85 -11.93
CA PRO A 141 7.82 16.14 -12.88
C PRO A 141 7.60 17.01 -14.11
N SER A 142 7.84 16.45 -15.30
CA SER A 142 7.63 17.18 -16.55
C SER A 142 6.13 17.23 -16.90
N MET A 143 5.65 18.36 -17.43
CA MET A 143 4.23 18.55 -17.77
C MET A 143 3.72 17.55 -18.83
N ASN A 144 4.62 16.83 -19.50
CA ASN A 144 4.34 15.92 -20.62
C ASN A 144 4.49 14.42 -20.27
N GLU A 145 4.58 14.01 -19.00
CA GLU A 145 4.67 12.58 -18.61
C GLU A 145 3.41 11.74 -18.89
N ASN A 146 2.52 12.20 -19.78
CA ASN A 146 1.43 11.40 -20.34
C ASN A 146 1.87 10.53 -21.54
N GLU A 147 3.11 10.69 -22.04
CA GLU A 147 3.55 10.04 -23.29
C GLU A 147 4.07 8.60 -23.14
N ASP A 148 4.38 8.13 -21.93
CA ASP A 148 5.05 6.82 -21.75
C ASP A 148 4.09 5.65 -21.43
N GLY A 149 2.78 5.83 -21.64
CA GLY A 149 1.75 4.78 -21.47
C GLY A 149 1.60 4.22 -20.05
N GLN A 150 2.49 4.55 -19.12
CA GLN A 150 2.42 4.21 -17.72
C GLN A 150 1.39 5.12 -17.06
N LYS A 151 0.24 4.54 -16.69
CA LYS A 151 -0.71 5.19 -15.77
C LYS A 151 0.09 5.78 -14.61
N LEU A 152 -0.07 7.08 -14.39
CA LEU A 152 0.53 7.77 -13.26
C LEU A 152 0.02 7.11 -11.97
N ASP A 153 0.79 6.19 -11.39
CA ASP A 153 0.41 5.58 -10.13
C ASP A 153 0.40 6.68 -9.06
N SER A 154 -0.79 6.99 -8.55
CA SER A 154 -0.99 8.05 -7.56
C SER A 154 -0.20 7.79 -6.27
N VAL A 155 0.19 6.55 -6.00
CA VAL A 155 1.02 6.15 -4.87
C VAL A 155 2.33 5.55 -5.40
N LYS A 156 3.46 6.15 -5.03
CA LYS A 156 4.82 5.72 -5.43
C LYS A 156 5.52 4.89 -4.38
N GLY A 157 5.14 5.01 -3.11
CA GLY A 157 5.77 4.21 -2.08
C GLY A 157 5.13 4.35 -0.71
N PHE A 158 5.66 3.58 0.22
CA PHE A 158 5.21 3.51 1.60
C PHE A 158 6.40 3.64 2.54
N ALA A 159 6.22 4.43 3.59
CA ALA A 159 7.20 4.64 4.64
C ALA A 159 6.56 4.42 6.01
N THR A 160 7.38 4.11 7.02
CA THR A 160 6.91 3.84 8.37
C THR A 160 7.76 4.54 9.41
N ILE A 161 7.12 5.17 10.40
CA ILE A 161 7.78 5.65 11.61
C ILE A 161 7.32 4.78 12.78
N ASP A 162 8.24 4.00 13.32
CA ASP A 162 8.03 3.19 14.52
C ASP A 162 8.26 4.02 15.80
N ASN A 163 7.92 3.47 16.97
CA ASN A 163 8.17 4.08 18.28
C ASN A 163 7.51 5.46 18.47
N VAL A 164 6.23 5.57 18.10
CA VAL A 164 5.41 6.76 18.34
C VAL A 164 4.30 6.48 19.34
N ALA A 165 3.79 7.54 19.96
CA ALA A 165 2.60 7.52 20.79
C ALA A 165 1.63 8.60 20.31
N LEU A 166 0.32 8.30 20.37
CA LEU A 166 -0.71 9.29 20.13
C LEU A 166 -1.09 9.97 21.44
N VAL A 167 -1.22 11.28 21.39
CA VAL A 167 -1.79 12.11 22.45
C VAL A 167 -3.11 12.66 21.92
N ASN A 168 -4.19 12.46 22.66
CA ASN A 168 -5.51 13.00 22.34
C ASN A 168 -5.94 13.95 23.45
N VAL A 169 -6.17 15.22 23.10
CA VAL A 169 -6.74 16.21 23.99
C VAL A 169 -8.18 16.44 23.55
N GLU A 170 -9.14 16.22 24.44
CA GLU A 170 -10.57 16.24 24.14
C GLU A 170 -11.31 17.16 25.11
N GLY A 171 -12.29 17.92 24.61
CA GLY A 171 -13.20 18.67 25.47
C GLY A 171 -14.15 19.60 24.73
N THR A 172 -15.41 19.65 25.20
CA THR A 172 -16.44 20.55 24.66
C THR A 172 -16.10 22.03 24.85
N GLY A 173 -15.24 22.36 25.83
CA GLY A 173 -14.69 23.70 26.02
C GLY A 173 -13.65 24.12 24.96
N MET A 174 -13.31 23.25 23.99
CA MET A 174 -12.49 23.65 22.83
C MET A 174 -13.34 24.18 21.67
N ALA A 175 -14.67 24.10 21.76
CA ALA A 175 -15.60 24.58 20.74
C ALA A 175 -15.57 26.11 20.62
N GLY A 176 -15.09 26.61 19.47
CA GLY A 176 -15.18 28.04 19.15
C GLY A 176 -14.32 28.97 20.02
N ILE A 177 -13.40 28.43 20.85
CA ILE A 177 -12.45 29.20 21.64
C ILE A 177 -11.11 29.26 20.88
N PRO A 178 -10.72 30.41 20.32
CA PRO A 178 -9.40 30.59 19.75
C PRO A 178 -8.32 30.39 20.82
N GLY A 179 -7.24 29.68 20.48
CA GLY A 179 -6.05 29.59 21.32
C GLY A 179 -5.79 28.24 21.98
N THR A 180 -6.75 27.31 22.06
CA THR A 180 -6.50 25.98 22.66
C THR A 180 -5.43 25.20 21.90
N ALA A 181 -5.50 25.16 20.56
CA ALA A 181 -4.46 24.54 19.75
C ALA A 181 -3.08 25.20 19.98
N SER A 182 -3.04 26.53 20.11
CA SER A 182 -1.80 27.26 20.42
C SER A 182 -1.26 26.89 21.80
N ALA A 183 -2.12 26.69 22.80
CA ALA A 183 -1.72 26.27 24.13
C ALA A 183 -1.20 24.83 24.16
N ILE A 184 -1.85 23.91 23.41
CA ILE A 184 -1.40 22.52 23.26
C ILE A 184 0.01 22.50 22.64
N PHE A 185 0.19 23.09 21.45
CA PHE A 185 1.49 23.04 20.77
C PHE A 185 2.54 23.93 21.44
N GLY A 186 2.13 24.95 22.20
CA GLY A 186 3.01 25.69 23.11
C GLY A 186 3.61 24.79 24.18
N ALA A 187 2.78 24.00 24.87
CA ALA A 187 3.25 23.02 25.87
C ALA A 187 4.20 21.98 25.26
N VAL A 188 3.87 21.45 24.07
CA VAL A 188 4.74 20.48 23.39
C VAL A 188 6.09 21.10 23.02
N LYS A 189 6.08 22.36 22.57
CA LYS A 189 7.30 23.13 22.26
C LYS A 189 8.15 23.37 23.51
N ASP A 190 7.54 23.67 24.66
CA ASP A 190 8.27 23.92 25.91
C ASP A 190 9.08 22.68 26.36
N VAL A 191 8.61 21.47 26.01
CA VAL A 191 9.32 20.19 26.20
C VAL A 191 10.40 19.97 25.14
N GLY A 192 10.34 20.67 24.01
CA GLY A 192 11.20 20.44 22.85
C GLY A 192 10.83 19.18 22.05
N ALA A 193 9.62 18.67 22.22
CA ALA A 193 9.17 17.45 21.57
C ALA A 193 8.76 17.71 20.11
N ASN A 194 9.03 16.73 19.23
CA ASN A 194 8.71 16.85 17.81
C ASN A 194 7.32 16.29 17.51
N VAL A 195 6.44 17.10 16.92
CA VAL A 195 5.12 16.65 16.46
C VAL A 195 5.25 16.11 15.04
N ILE A 196 4.91 14.83 14.86
CA ILE A 196 5.07 14.12 13.58
C ILE A 196 3.80 14.23 12.72
N MET A 197 2.64 14.18 13.37
CA MET A 197 1.33 14.17 12.71
C MET A 197 0.31 14.85 13.61
N ILE A 198 -0.66 15.54 13.01
CA ILE A 198 -1.79 16.18 13.68
C ILE A 198 -3.09 15.77 12.98
N SER A 199 -4.12 15.45 13.76
CA SER A 199 -5.48 15.16 13.32
C SER A 199 -6.46 15.85 14.26
N GLN A 200 -7.41 16.60 13.72
CA GLN A 200 -8.39 17.34 14.51
C GLN A 200 -9.79 16.86 14.12
N ALA A 201 -10.57 16.37 15.09
CA ALA A 201 -11.96 16.00 14.86
C ALA A 201 -12.88 17.16 15.30
N SER A 202 -13.49 17.82 14.32
CA SER A 202 -14.27 19.05 14.56
C SER A 202 -15.51 18.83 15.41
N SER A 203 -16.17 17.68 15.28
CA SER A 203 -17.41 17.32 16.01
C SER A 203 -17.18 16.98 17.48
N GLU A 204 -16.03 16.39 17.81
CA GLU A 204 -15.69 15.94 19.15
C GLU A 204 -14.83 16.96 19.91
N HIS A 205 -14.49 18.08 19.25
CA HIS A 205 -13.61 19.10 19.80
C HIS A 205 -12.29 18.51 20.33
N SER A 206 -11.72 17.58 19.55
CA SER A 206 -10.50 16.88 19.92
C SER A 206 -9.33 17.24 18.99
N VAL A 207 -8.13 17.25 19.57
CA VAL A 207 -6.87 17.38 18.86
C VAL A 207 -6.03 16.16 19.20
N CYS A 208 -5.79 15.34 18.19
CA CYS A 208 -4.94 14.17 18.24
C CYS A 208 -3.62 14.48 17.53
N PHE A 209 -2.50 14.10 18.13
CA PHE A 209 -1.19 14.26 17.49
C PHE A 209 -0.22 13.16 17.92
N ALA A 210 0.76 12.89 17.06
CA ALA A 210 1.77 11.87 17.29
C ALA A 210 3.11 12.50 17.68
N VAL A 211 3.74 11.94 18.71
CA VAL A 211 5.09 12.30 19.17
C VAL A 211 5.96 11.04 19.31
N PRO A 212 7.29 11.16 19.28
CA PRO A 212 8.19 10.07 19.64
C PRO A 212 7.85 9.52 21.03
N GLU A 213 7.82 8.19 21.18
CA GLU A 213 7.39 7.55 22.43
C GLU A 213 8.30 7.92 23.62
N LYS A 214 9.58 8.20 23.37
CA LYS A 214 10.52 8.68 24.39
C LYS A 214 10.14 10.04 25.00
N GLU A 215 9.38 10.86 24.27
CA GLU A 215 8.97 12.23 24.67
C GLU A 215 7.56 12.26 25.29
N VAL A 216 6.76 11.21 25.11
CA VAL A 216 5.32 11.22 25.44
C VAL A 216 5.02 11.50 26.91
N LYS A 217 5.86 10.98 27.81
CA LYS A 217 5.66 11.14 29.26
C LYS A 217 5.78 12.60 29.68
N ALA A 218 6.86 13.26 29.25
CA ALA A 218 7.09 14.68 29.53
C ALA A 218 5.99 15.55 28.91
N VAL A 219 5.61 15.27 27.65
CA VAL A 219 4.52 15.98 26.97
C VAL A 219 3.21 15.86 27.75
N ALA A 220 2.85 14.66 28.20
CA ALA A 220 1.63 14.44 28.95
C ALA A 220 1.61 15.18 30.30
N GLU A 221 2.71 15.13 31.05
CA GLU A 221 2.84 15.84 32.33
C GLU A 221 2.71 17.36 32.13
N THR A 222 3.35 17.93 31.11
CA THR A 222 3.22 19.36 30.79
C THR A 222 1.80 19.74 30.37
N LEU A 223 1.14 18.92 29.55
CA LEU A 223 -0.25 19.17 29.14
C LEU A 223 -1.21 19.08 30.32
N GLN A 224 -1.10 18.04 31.16
CA GLN A 224 -1.92 17.90 32.36
C GLN A 224 -1.71 19.07 33.34
N SER A 225 -0.47 19.54 33.50
CA SER A 225 -0.19 20.71 34.33
C SER A 225 -0.77 21.99 33.73
N ARG A 226 -0.63 22.20 32.42
CA ARG A 226 -1.08 23.43 31.73
C ARG A 226 -2.60 23.53 31.67
N PHE A 227 -3.28 22.39 31.58
CA PHE A 227 -4.73 22.30 31.43
C PHE A 227 -5.47 21.88 32.71
N ARG A 228 -4.80 21.85 33.87
CA ARG A 228 -5.39 21.40 35.15
C ARG A 228 -6.70 22.09 35.49
N GLU A 229 -6.74 23.42 35.48
CA GLU A 229 -7.96 24.18 35.77
C GLU A 229 -9.08 23.89 34.75
N ALA A 230 -8.72 23.72 33.48
CA ALA A 230 -9.69 23.41 32.43
C ALA A 230 -10.26 21.98 32.56
N LEU A 231 -9.45 21.03 33.07
CA LEU A 231 -9.88 19.67 33.40
C LEU A 231 -10.77 19.66 34.65
N ASP A 232 -10.36 20.38 35.71
CA ASP A 232 -11.08 20.43 36.99
C ASP A 232 -12.49 21.04 36.85
N VAL A 233 -12.63 22.07 36.01
CA VAL A 233 -13.91 22.75 35.73
C VAL A 233 -14.69 22.03 34.59
N GLY A 234 -14.17 20.92 34.06
CA GLY A 234 -14.84 20.09 33.05
C GLY A 234 -14.94 20.72 31.66
N ARG A 235 -14.12 21.75 31.36
CA ARG A 235 -14.01 22.30 29.99
C ARG A 235 -13.22 21.39 29.06
N LEU A 236 -12.21 20.72 29.59
CA LEU A 236 -11.53 19.61 28.94
C LEU A 236 -11.97 18.30 29.59
N SER A 237 -12.27 17.30 28.78
CA SER A 237 -12.69 15.97 29.23
C SER A 237 -11.47 15.15 29.68
N GLN A 238 -10.42 15.10 28.84
CA GLN A 238 -9.23 14.29 29.12
C GLN A 238 -8.03 14.64 28.24
N VAL A 239 -6.85 14.26 28.72
CA VAL A 239 -5.61 14.11 27.94
C VAL A 239 -5.27 12.61 27.91
N ALA A 240 -5.65 11.92 26.84
CA ALA A 240 -5.43 10.49 26.69
C ALA A 240 -4.11 10.20 25.95
N ILE A 241 -3.40 9.16 26.39
CA ILE A 241 -2.16 8.70 25.77
C ILE A 241 -2.38 7.27 25.25
N ILE A 242 -2.03 7.05 23.99
CA ILE A 242 -2.05 5.73 23.35
C ILE A 242 -0.60 5.40 22.95
N PRO A 243 0.14 4.65 23.77
CA PRO A 243 1.51 4.24 23.46
C PRO A 243 1.55 3.12 22.42
N ASN A 244 2.74 2.63 22.09
CA ASN A 244 2.95 1.46 21.24
C ASN A 244 2.34 1.58 19.84
N CYS A 245 2.44 2.76 19.23
CA CYS A 245 1.93 3.02 17.89
C CYS A 245 3.05 3.10 16.85
N SER A 246 2.64 3.05 15.58
CA SER A 246 3.48 3.28 14.40
C SER A 246 2.68 4.03 13.35
N ILE A 247 3.34 4.94 12.63
CA ILE A 247 2.75 5.64 11.50
C ILE A 247 3.12 4.88 10.23
N LEU A 248 2.13 4.60 9.39
CA LEU A 248 2.29 4.17 8.02
C LEU A 248 1.88 5.33 7.10
N ALA A 249 2.79 5.74 6.22
CA ALA A 249 2.58 6.80 5.26
C ALA A 249 2.57 6.21 3.84
N ALA A 250 1.51 6.49 3.08
CA ALA A 250 1.50 6.33 1.63
C ALA A 250 1.95 7.65 1.00
N VAL A 251 2.92 7.59 0.10
CA VAL A 251 3.52 8.76 -0.56
C VAL A 251 3.33 8.64 -2.06
N GLY A 252 2.98 9.75 -2.70
CA GLY A 252 2.79 9.82 -4.15
C GLY A 252 2.31 11.19 -4.58
N GLN A 253 1.53 11.27 -5.65
CA GLN A 253 1.01 12.52 -6.20
C GLN A 253 -0.45 12.40 -6.56
N LYS A 254 -1.16 13.54 -6.53
CA LYS A 254 -2.59 13.63 -6.87
C LYS A 254 -3.47 12.66 -6.07
N MET A 255 -3.04 12.24 -4.88
CA MET A 255 -3.78 11.24 -4.10
C MET A 255 -5.10 11.80 -3.59
N ALA A 256 -5.11 13.05 -3.12
CA ALA A 256 -6.32 13.73 -2.68
C ALA A 256 -7.32 13.97 -3.82
N SER A 257 -6.83 14.14 -5.05
CA SER A 257 -7.62 14.37 -6.26
C SER A 257 -7.94 13.09 -7.05
N THR A 258 -7.45 11.91 -6.62
CA THR A 258 -7.72 10.62 -7.26
C THR A 258 -8.71 9.80 -6.43
N PRO A 259 -9.99 9.68 -6.84
CA PRO A 259 -10.96 8.86 -6.15
C PRO A 259 -10.50 7.40 -6.03
N GLY A 260 -10.73 6.80 -4.85
CA GLY A 260 -10.45 5.39 -4.60
C GLY A 260 -9.07 5.08 -4.03
N VAL A 261 -8.12 6.02 -4.00
CA VAL A 261 -6.79 5.81 -3.38
C VAL A 261 -6.92 5.55 -1.88
N SER A 262 -7.56 6.46 -1.13
CA SER A 262 -7.78 6.28 0.31
C SER A 262 -8.61 5.02 0.59
N ALA A 263 -9.66 4.78 -0.20
CA ALA A 263 -10.49 3.58 -0.07
C ALA A 263 -9.68 2.28 -0.26
N THR A 264 -8.75 2.27 -1.23
CA THR A 264 -7.86 1.13 -1.49
C THR A 264 -6.93 0.87 -0.31
N LEU A 265 -6.36 1.93 0.27
CA LEU A 265 -5.50 1.85 1.45
C LEU A 265 -6.27 1.30 2.66
N PHE A 266 -7.43 1.86 2.98
CA PHE A 266 -8.23 1.40 4.13
C PHE A 266 -8.81 0.00 3.93
N ASN A 267 -9.19 -0.36 2.71
CA ASN A 267 -9.65 -1.71 2.40
C ASN A 267 -8.52 -2.75 2.57
N ALA A 268 -7.28 -2.41 2.17
CA ALA A 268 -6.13 -3.29 2.41
C ALA A 268 -5.90 -3.55 3.91
N LEU A 269 -5.97 -2.50 4.73
CA LEU A 269 -5.86 -2.61 6.19
C LEU A 269 -7.01 -3.43 6.80
N ALA A 270 -8.24 -3.18 6.34
CA ALA A 270 -9.43 -3.91 6.80
C ALA A 270 -9.35 -5.40 6.45
N LYS A 271 -8.96 -5.76 5.22
CA LYS A 271 -8.75 -7.16 4.80
C LYS A 271 -7.65 -7.85 5.61
N ALA A 272 -6.63 -7.11 6.04
CA ALA A 272 -5.59 -7.60 6.93
C ALA A 272 -6.02 -7.68 8.40
N ASN A 273 -7.26 -7.32 8.73
CA ASN A 273 -7.78 -7.23 10.10
C ASN A 273 -6.91 -6.33 11.00
N ILE A 274 -6.61 -5.13 10.51
CA ILE A 274 -5.80 -4.12 11.20
C ILE A 274 -6.68 -2.91 11.48
N ASN A 275 -6.69 -2.50 12.75
CA ASN A 275 -7.44 -1.33 13.18
C ASN A 275 -6.63 -0.03 12.98
N VAL A 276 -7.29 1.02 12.51
CA VAL A 276 -6.70 2.36 12.33
C VAL A 276 -7.06 3.21 13.55
N ARG A 277 -6.04 3.82 14.18
CA ARG A 277 -6.20 4.65 15.38
C ARG A 277 -6.42 6.13 15.07
N ALA A 278 -5.71 6.63 14.08
CA ALA A 278 -5.81 8.01 13.62
C ALA A 278 -5.44 8.08 12.13
N ILE A 279 -5.95 9.11 11.45
CA ILE A 279 -5.75 9.36 10.03
C ILE A 279 -5.35 10.82 9.88
N ALA A 280 -4.36 11.11 9.05
CA ALA A 280 -4.16 12.47 8.54
C ALA A 280 -4.01 12.41 7.03
N GLN A 281 -4.89 13.17 6.38
CA GLN A 281 -4.82 13.47 4.97
C GLN A 281 -5.07 14.97 4.85
N GLY A 282 -4.05 15.71 4.43
CA GLY A 282 -4.19 17.12 4.12
C GLY A 282 -4.83 17.33 2.74
N CYS A 283 -5.03 18.59 2.38
CA CYS A 283 -5.21 18.99 0.98
C CYS A 283 -3.92 18.81 0.16
N SER A 284 -2.80 18.54 0.84
CA SER A 284 -1.53 18.18 0.21
C SER A 284 -1.69 16.90 -0.59
N GLU A 285 -1.36 16.95 -1.87
CA GLU A 285 -1.52 15.83 -2.80
C GLU A 285 -0.51 14.69 -2.59
N TYR A 286 0.41 14.83 -1.63
CA TYR A 286 1.64 14.03 -1.55
C TYR A 286 1.69 12.91 -0.50
N ASN A 287 0.83 12.94 0.52
CA ASN A 287 0.80 11.86 1.52
C ASN A 287 -0.61 11.55 2.06
N ILE A 288 -0.79 10.30 2.49
CA ILE A 288 -1.87 9.85 3.37
C ILE A 288 -1.20 9.10 4.51
N THR A 289 -1.47 9.48 5.75
CA THR A 289 -0.89 8.85 6.93
C THR A 289 -1.95 8.21 7.79
N VAL A 290 -1.62 7.02 8.31
CA VAL A 290 -2.46 6.28 9.23
C VAL A 290 -1.62 5.83 10.42
N VAL A 291 -2.20 5.88 11.60
CA VAL A 291 -1.57 5.36 12.81
C VAL A 291 -2.19 4.01 13.14
N VAL A 292 -1.33 3.01 13.30
CA VAL A 292 -1.68 1.63 13.65
C VAL A 292 -0.93 1.23 14.93
N LYS A 293 -1.33 0.12 15.54
CA LYS A 293 -0.52 -0.47 16.62
C LYS A 293 0.82 -0.93 16.06
N ARG A 294 1.88 -0.84 16.86
CA ARG A 294 3.23 -1.25 16.48
C ARG A 294 3.32 -2.72 16.04
N GLU A 295 2.62 -3.59 16.75
CA GLU A 295 2.54 -5.03 16.43
C GLU A 295 1.97 -5.30 15.03
N ASP A 296 1.10 -4.42 14.52
CA ASP A 296 0.47 -4.54 13.22
C ASP A 296 1.24 -3.85 12.10
N CYS A 297 2.25 -3.03 12.41
CA CYS A 297 2.94 -2.15 11.45
C CYS A 297 3.48 -2.90 10.23
N ILE A 298 4.22 -3.99 10.44
CA ILE A 298 4.80 -4.78 9.34
C ILE A 298 3.71 -5.44 8.50
N ARG A 299 2.66 -5.96 9.14
CA ARG A 299 1.52 -6.59 8.46
C ARG A 299 0.73 -5.55 7.65
N ALA A 300 0.56 -4.34 8.18
CA ALA A 300 -0.08 -3.20 7.52
C ALA A 300 0.72 -2.78 6.29
N LEU A 301 2.03 -2.57 6.45
CA LEU A 301 2.92 -2.18 5.36
C LEU A 301 2.88 -3.20 4.22
N LYS A 302 2.98 -4.51 4.52
CA LYS A 302 2.86 -5.57 3.52
C LYS A 302 1.50 -5.57 2.82
N ALA A 303 0.41 -5.50 3.57
CA ALA A 303 -0.94 -5.53 3.01
C ALA A 303 -1.21 -4.36 2.06
N VAL A 304 -0.80 -3.15 2.47
CA VAL A 304 -0.97 -1.94 1.66
C VAL A 304 -0.01 -1.98 0.46
N HIS A 305 1.27 -2.30 0.65
CA HIS A 305 2.22 -2.41 -0.46
C HIS A 305 1.75 -3.41 -1.52
N SER A 306 1.36 -4.62 -1.11
CA SER A 306 0.79 -5.62 -2.00
C SER A 306 -0.43 -5.12 -2.77
N ARG A 307 -1.30 -4.32 -2.15
CA ARG A 307 -2.51 -3.83 -2.81
C ARG A 307 -2.22 -2.81 -3.93
N PHE A 308 -1.13 -2.05 -3.80
CA PHE A 308 -0.76 -1.01 -4.76
C PHE A 308 0.28 -1.48 -5.80
N PHE A 309 1.18 -2.40 -5.43
CA PHE A 309 2.30 -2.83 -6.27
C PHE A 309 2.18 -4.25 -6.83
N LEU A 310 1.48 -5.17 -6.14
CA LEU A 310 1.12 -6.45 -6.74
C LEU A 310 -0.20 -6.27 -7.50
N SER A 311 -0.39 -7.03 -8.60
CA SER A 311 -1.47 -6.81 -9.56
C SER A 311 -2.80 -6.44 -8.86
N LYS A 312 -3.51 -5.44 -9.41
CA LYS A 312 -4.72 -4.88 -8.79
C LYS A 312 -5.80 -5.95 -8.53
N THR A 313 -5.67 -7.14 -9.12
CA THR A 313 -6.47 -8.32 -8.82
C THR A 313 -5.66 -9.63 -8.97
N THR A 314 -4.73 -9.91 -8.05
CA THR A 314 -4.18 -11.28 -7.97
C THR A 314 -5.23 -12.21 -7.38
N ILE A 315 -5.53 -13.32 -8.06
CA ILE A 315 -6.51 -14.32 -7.65
C ILE A 315 -5.82 -15.67 -7.50
N ALA A 316 -5.81 -16.18 -6.27
CA ALA A 316 -5.38 -17.53 -5.95
C ALA A 316 -6.54 -18.50 -6.19
N MET A 317 -6.36 -19.47 -7.09
CA MET A 317 -7.41 -20.41 -7.46
C MET A 317 -7.07 -21.84 -7.06
N GLY A 318 -8.01 -22.50 -6.42
CA GLY A 318 -8.02 -23.96 -6.25
C GLY A 318 -9.05 -24.60 -7.16
N ILE A 319 -8.63 -25.55 -7.99
CA ILE A 319 -9.52 -26.29 -8.91
C ILE A 319 -9.90 -27.64 -8.29
N ILE A 320 -11.19 -27.89 -8.14
CA ILE A 320 -11.74 -29.15 -7.63
C ILE A 320 -12.39 -29.91 -8.79
N GLY A 321 -11.91 -31.13 -9.04
CA GLY A 321 -12.38 -31.97 -10.14
C GLY A 321 -11.73 -31.65 -11.49
N PRO A 322 -10.46 -32.06 -11.73
CA PRO A 322 -9.76 -31.91 -13.00
C PRO A 322 -10.26 -32.91 -14.08
N GLY A 323 -11.56 -33.26 -14.06
CA GLY A 323 -12.20 -34.05 -15.12
C GLY A 323 -12.39 -33.22 -16.39
N LEU A 324 -13.35 -33.59 -17.25
CA LEU A 324 -13.57 -32.92 -18.54
C LEU A 324 -13.72 -31.38 -18.41
N ILE A 325 -14.60 -30.92 -17.51
CA ILE A 325 -14.88 -29.49 -17.30
C ILE A 325 -13.66 -28.79 -16.69
N GLY A 326 -13.08 -29.36 -15.62
CA GLY A 326 -11.93 -28.77 -14.95
C GLY A 326 -10.68 -28.69 -15.83
N ALA A 327 -10.43 -29.71 -16.65
CA ALA A 327 -9.31 -29.70 -17.61
C ALA A 327 -9.50 -28.64 -18.70
N THR A 328 -10.72 -28.51 -19.25
CA THR A 328 -11.04 -27.48 -20.24
C THR A 328 -10.85 -26.08 -19.64
N LEU A 329 -11.27 -25.87 -18.39
CA LEU A 329 -11.04 -24.60 -17.68
C LEU A 329 -9.54 -24.32 -17.48
N LEU A 330 -8.75 -25.32 -17.09
CA LEU A 330 -7.28 -25.17 -16.92
C LEU A 330 -6.60 -24.79 -18.24
N GLU A 331 -7.04 -25.35 -19.37
CA GLU A 331 -6.55 -24.99 -20.70
C GLU A 331 -6.92 -23.55 -21.08
N GLN A 332 -8.17 -23.13 -20.85
CA GLN A 332 -8.59 -21.74 -21.06
C GLN A 332 -7.80 -20.75 -20.18
N LEU A 333 -7.55 -21.10 -18.92
CA LEU A 333 -6.76 -20.28 -18.01
C LEU A 333 -5.32 -20.13 -18.48
N ARG A 334 -4.69 -21.21 -18.96
CA ARG A 334 -3.35 -21.17 -19.56
C ARG A 334 -3.30 -20.18 -20.72
N ASP A 335 -4.27 -20.28 -21.64
CA ASP A 335 -4.27 -19.50 -22.88
C ASP A 335 -4.59 -18.02 -22.64
N GLN A 336 -5.32 -17.69 -21.56
CA GLN A 336 -5.73 -16.32 -21.24
C GLN A 336 -4.88 -15.65 -20.15
N ALA A 337 -4.05 -16.38 -19.39
CA ALA A 337 -3.32 -15.82 -18.26
C ALA A 337 -2.43 -14.62 -18.65
N ALA A 338 -1.74 -14.69 -19.78
CA ALA A 338 -0.89 -13.60 -20.27
C ALA A 338 -1.71 -12.36 -20.63
N VAL A 339 -2.78 -12.54 -21.42
CA VAL A 339 -3.70 -11.46 -21.83
C VAL A 339 -4.34 -10.79 -20.61
N LEU A 340 -4.85 -11.58 -19.67
CA LEU A 340 -5.45 -11.07 -18.43
C LEU A 340 -4.45 -10.26 -17.59
N LYS A 341 -3.18 -10.68 -17.57
CA LYS A 341 -2.13 -9.99 -16.84
C LYS A 341 -1.69 -8.70 -17.53
N GLU A 342 -1.49 -8.74 -18.84
CA GLU A 342 -0.94 -7.62 -19.62
C GLU A 342 -2.01 -6.55 -19.92
N GLU A 343 -3.20 -6.95 -20.35
CA GLU A 343 -4.26 -6.02 -20.78
C GLU A 343 -5.18 -5.59 -19.63
N PHE A 344 -5.46 -6.52 -18.70
CA PHE A 344 -6.46 -6.30 -17.63
C PHE A 344 -5.85 -6.17 -16.23
N ASN A 345 -4.53 -6.36 -16.07
CA ASN A 345 -3.83 -6.32 -14.78
C ASN A 345 -4.43 -7.30 -13.74
N ILE A 346 -4.85 -8.48 -14.20
CA ILE A 346 -5.38 -9.58 -13.40
C ILE A 346 -4.37 -10.73 -13.43
N ASP A 347 -3.75 -11.02 -12.28
CA ASP A 347 -2.81 -12.13 -12.14
C ASP A 347 -3.53 -13.37 -11.59
N LEU A 348 -3.91 -14.30 -12.48
CA LEU A 348 -4.55 -15.56 -12.12
C LEU A 348 -3.48 -16.62 -11.81
N ARG A 349 -3.50 -17.15 -10.58
CA ARG A 349 -2.57 -18.21 -10.16
C ARG A 349 -3.33 -19.43 -9.67
N VAL A 350 -3.15 -20.56 -10.33
CA VAL A 350 -3.68 -21.85 -9.87
C VAL A 350 -2.74 -22.40 -8.80
N MET A 351 -3.16 -22.35 -7.55
CA MET A 351 -2.35 -22.74 -6.39
C MET A 351 -2.52 -24.21 -6.02
N GLY A 352 -3.58 -24.85 -6.52
CA GLY A 352 -3.82 -26.26 -6.28
C GLY A 352 -4.87 -26.85 -7.21
N ILE A 353 -4.73 -28.15 -7.47
CA ILE A 353 -5.69 -28.97 -8.23
C ILE A 353 -5.98 -30.23 -7.42
N ILE A 354 -7.24 -30.52 -7.10
CA ILE A 354 -7.66 -31.71 -6.35
C ILE A 354 -8.65 -32.56 -7.14
N GLY A 355 -8.35 -33.85 -7.29
CA GLY A 355 -9.26 -34.86 -7.81
C GLY A 355 -9.80 -35.78 -6.71
N SER A 356 -10.43 -36.88 -7.11
CA SER A 356 -11.03 -37.84 -6.16
C SER A 356 -10.02 -38.67 -5.36
N ARG A 357 -8.80 -38.84 -5.87
CA ARG A 357 -7.75 -39.68 -5.24
C ARG A 357 -6.48 -38.93 -4.90
N ARG A 358 -6.18 -37.87 -5.64
CA ARG A 358 -4.89 -37.16 -5.62
C ARG A 358 -5.11 -35.66 -5.63
N MET A 359 -4.16 -34.91 -5.07
CA MET A 359 -4.10 -33.45 -5.16
C MET A 359 -2.67 -32.97 -5.46
N LEU A 360 -2.58 -31.81 -6.11
CA LEU A 360 -1.35 -31.10 -6.42
C LEU A 360 -1.43 -29.71 -5.76
N LEU A 361 -0.38 -29.30 -5.06
CA LEU A 361 -0.29 -28.03 -4.35
C LEU A 361 0.97 -27.28 -4.79
N SER A 362 0.89 -25.95 -4.86
CA SER A 362 2.03 -25.07 -5.13
C SER A 362 1.95 -23.80 -4.27
N GLU A 363 3.11 -23.28 -3.86
CA GLU A 363 3.22 -22.02 -3.10
C GLU A 363 3.28 -20.78 -4.00
N VAL A 364 3.74 -20.93 -5.25
CA VAL A 364 3.94 -19.83 -6.20
C VAL A 364 2.89 -19.84 -7.32
N GLY A 365 2.37 -21.03 -7.66
CA GLY A 365 1.47 -21.30 -8.78
C GLY A 365 1.89 -22.57 -9.52
N ILE A 366 0.93 -23.31 -10.07
CA ILE A 366 1.17 -24.51 -10.88
C ILE A 366 1.40 -24.06 -12.32
N ASP A 367 2.44 -24.60 -12.96
CA ASP A 367 2.65 -24.43 -14.40
C ASP A 367 1.55 -25.18 -15.17
N LEU A 368 0.63 -24.41 -15.76
CA LEU A 368 -0.53 -24.92 -16.49
C LEU A 368 -0.15 -25.56 -17.84
N SER A 369 1.08 -25.40 -18.33
CA SER A 369 1.52 -26.15 -19.52
C SER A 369 1.83 -27.62 -19.18
N ARG A 370 2.22 -27.91 -17.94
CA ARG A 370 2.68 -29.23 -17.48
C ARG A 370 1.89 -29.82 -16.32
N TRP A 371 0.74 -29.25 -15.98
CA TRP A 371 -0.03 -29.66 -14.80
C TRP A 371 -0.41 -31.14 -14.78
N ARG A 372 -0.63 -31.76 -15.96
CA ARG A 372 -0.96 -33.20 -16.06
C ARG A 372 0.21 -34.09 -15.67
N GLU A 373 1.42 -33.75 -16.09
CA GLU A 373 2.66 -34.45 -15.73
C GLU A 373 2.93 -34.28 -14.23
N LEU A 374 2.85 -33.04 -13.73
CA LEU A 374 3.04 -32.70 -12.33
C LEU A 374 2.04 -33.41 -11.41
N ALA A 375 0.80 -33.61 -11.87
CA ALA A 375 -0.21 -34.37 -11.14
C ALA A 375 0.06 -35.89 -11.09
N MET A 376 0.93 -36.43 -11.95
CA MET A 376 1.38 -37.83 -11.87
C MET A 376 2.61 -37.98 -10.98
N GLU A 377 3.56 -37.04 -11.05
CA GLU A 377 4.85 -37.09 -10.36
C GLU A 377 4.81 -36.59 -8.92
N ASN A 378 4.14 -35.45 -8.67
CA ASN A 378 4.20 -34.70 -7.41
C ASN A 378 2.84 -34.61 -6.69
N SER A 379 2.01 -35.66 -6.83
CA SER A 379 0.69 -35.68 -6.20
C SER A 379 0.70 -36.22 -4.79
N GLU A 380 0.02 -35.52 -3.88
CA GLU A 380 -0.34 -36.02 -2.56
C GLU A 380 -1.71 -36.73 -2.60
N VAL A 381 -2.03 -37.46 -1.52
CA VAL A 381 -3.38 -38.05 -1.33
C VAL A 381 -4.41 -36.94 -1.21
N ALA A 382 -5.57 -37.10 -1.87
CA ALA A 382 -6.63 -36.09 -1.84
C ALA A 382 -7.18 -35.88 -0.42
N ASP A 383 -7.03 -34.66 0.09
CA ASP A 383 -7.61 -34.20 1.35
C ASP A 383 -8.17 -32.79 1.14
N LEU A 384 -9.50 -32.67 1.24
CA LEU A 384 -10.20 -31.42 0.96
C LEU A 384 -9.94 -30.36 2.05
N GLU A 385 -9.78 -30.74 3.31
CA GLU A 385 -9.49 -29.79 4.38
C GLU A 385 -8.08 -29.24 4.25
N LYS A 386 -7.10 -30.12 4.01
CA LYS A 386 -5.71 -29.70 3.76
C LYS A 386 -5.62 -28.82 2.52
N PHE A 387 -6.32 -29.17 1.44
CA PHE A 387 -6.39 -28.38 0.21
C PHE A 387 -6.95 -26.97 0.48
N THR A 388 -8.12 -26.88 1.11
CA THR A 388 -8.75 -25.57 1.39
C THR A 388 -7.92 -24.73 2.35
N HIS A 389 -7.22 -25.36 3.30
CA HIS A 389 -6.29 -24.68 4.19
C HIS A 389 -5.08 -24.12 3.43
N HIS A 390 -4.48 -24.89 2.51
CA HIS A 390 -3.35 -24.45 1.67
C HIS A 390 -3.71 -23.21 0.84
N ILE A 391 -4.84 -23.29 0.14
CA ILE A 391 -5.35 -22.22 -0.72
C ILE A 391 -5.64 -20.93 0.06
N ARG A 392 -6.05 -21.05 1.33
CA ARG A 392 -6.30 -19.90 2.23
C ARG A 392 -5.05 -19.38 2.94
N ARG A 393 -4.11 -20.25 3.32
CA ARG A 393 -2.91 -19.91 4.10
C ARG A 393 -1.92 -19.07 3.31
N ASN A 394 -2.08 -18.98 2.00
CA ASN A 394 -1.26 -18.11 1.18
C ASN A 394 -1.54 -16.62 1.49
N HIS A 395 -0.92 -16.13 2.57
CA HIS A 395 -1.09 -14.78 3.14
C HIS A 395 -0.70 -13.65 2.18
N PHE A 396 -0.12 -14.00 1.02
CA PHE A 396 0.34 -13.07 0.00
C PHE A 396 -0.77 -12.65 -0.97
N ILE A 397 -1.82 -13.45 -1.15
CA ILE A 397 -2.88 -13.19 -2.15
C ILE A 397 -4.22 -12.96 -1.45
N PRO A 398 -4.80 -11.74 -1.50
CA PRO A 398 -6.00 -11.40 -0.73
C PRO A 398 -7.31 -11.94 -1.33
N ASN A 399 -7.32 -12.36 -2.61
CA ASN A 399 -8.53 -12.86 -3.27
C ASN A 399 -8.36 -14.36 -3.56
N THR A 400 -9.12 -15.19 -2.85
CA THR A 400 -9.03 -16.64 -2.96
C THR A 400 -10.32 -17.21 -3.53
N VAL A 401 -10.20 -18.03 -4.58
CA VAL A 401 -11.32 -18.66 -5.30
C VAL A 401 -11.16 -20.18 -5.23
N LEU A 402 -12.26 -20.88 -4.95
CA LEU A 402 -12.41 -22.31 -5.22
C LEU A 402 -13.36 -22.49 -6.40
N VAL A 403 -12.90 -23.24 -7.40
CA VAL A 403 -13.71 -23.62 -8.55
C VAL A 403 -14.08 -25.08 -8.43
N ASP A 404 -15.36 -25.36 -8.15
CA ASP A 404 -15.87 -26.73 -8.11
C ASP A 404 -16.37 -27.13 -9.49
N CYS A 405 -15.62 -27.96 -10.20
CA CYS A 405 -16.00 -28.51 -11.51
C CYS A 405 -16.62 -29.91 -11.41
N THR A 406 -17.06 -30.33 -10.21
CA THR A 406 -17.64 -31.65 -9.97
C THR A 406 -19.17 -31.64 -10.04
N ALA A 407 -19.77 -32.84 -9.97
CA ALA A 407 -21.20 -33.03 -9.77
C ALA A 407 -21.51 -33.65 -8.37
N ASP A 408 -20.56 -33.55 -7.44
CA ASP A 408 -20.63 -34.20 -6.12
C ASP A 408 -21.42 -33.34 -5.12
N SER A 409 -22.39 -33.95 -4.45
CA SER A 409 -23.17 -33.29 -3.40
C SER A 409 -22.37 -33.03 -2.12
N LYS A 410 -21.35 -33.85 -1.82
CA LYS A 410 -20.50 -33.67 -0.63
C LYS A 410 -19.69 -32.38 -0.75
N ILE A 411 -19.14 -32.11 -1.93
CA ILE A 411 -18.40 -30.86 -2.20
C ILE A 411 -19.33 -29.64 -2.07
N ALA A 412 -20.55 -29.75 -2.60
CA ALA A 412 -21.57 -28.69 -2.49
C ALA A 412 -21.92 -28.33 -1.04
N THR A 413 -21.88 -29.28 -0.10
CA THR A 413 -22.14 -28.98 1.33
C THR A 413 -21.06 -28.12 1.98
N CYS A 414 -19.84 -28.11 1.44
CA CYS A 414 -18.73 -27.32 1.98
C CYS A 414 -18.78 -25.83 1.60
N TYR A 415 -19.62 -25.44 0.64
CA TYR A 415 -19.64 -24.07 0.11
C TYR A 415 -19.94 -23.02 1.19
N TYR A 416 -20.83 -23.34 2.12
CA TYR A 416 -21.18 -22.44 3.21
C TYR A 416 -19.96 -22.11 4.07
N ASP A 417 -19.17 -23.11 4.42
CA ASP A 417 -17.97 -22.93 5.23
C ASP A 417 -16.86 -22.20 4.47
N TRP A 418 -16.73 -22.43 3.16
CA TRP A 418 -15.76 -21.71 2.32
C TRP A 418 -16.09 -20.22 2.22
N LEU A 419 -17.34 -19.89 1.90
CA LEU A 419 -17.81 -18.51 1.85
C LEU A 419 -17.67 -17.83 3.21
N ARG A 420 -18.03 -18.51 4.31
CA ARG A 420 -17.87 -17.98 5.66
C ARG A 420 -16.40 -17.71 6.02
N LYS A 421 -15.47 -18.51 5.48
CA LYS A 421 -14.01 -18.34 5.66
C LYS A 421 -13.41 -17.30 4.70
N GLY A 422 -14.22 -16.58 3.92
CA GLY A 422 -13.75 -15.53 3.01
C GLY A 422 -13.35 -16.02 1.62
N ILE A 423 -13.63 -17.29 1.27
CA ILE A 423 -13.24 -17.89 0.00
C ILE A 423 -14.41 -17.76 -1.00
N HIS A 424 -14.14 -17.19 -2.17
CA HIS A 424 -15.12 -17.10 -3.25
C HIS A 424 -15.35 -18.49 -3.88
N VAL A 425 -16.58 -18.77 -4.31
CA VAL A 425 -16.94 -20.06 -4.92
C VAL A 425 -17.48 -19.83 -6.33
N ILE A 426 -16.90 -20.54 -7.30
CA ILE A 426 -17.36 -20.60 -8.70
C ILE A 426 -17.70 -22.05 -9.01
N THR A 427 -18.87 -22.32 -9.57
CA THR A 427 -19.29 -23.70 -9.78
C THR A 427 -20.33 -23.88 -10.89
N PRO A 428 -20.18 -24.88 -11.79
CA PRO A 428 -21.27 -25.41 -12.58
C PRO A 428 -22.04 -26.53 -11.84
N ASN A 429 -21.66 -26.87 -10.61
CA ASN A 429 -22.34 -27.89 -9.80
C ASN A 429 -23.73 -27.39 -9.36
N LYS A 430 -24.76 -28.09 -9.82
CA LYS A 430 -26.16 -27.71 -9.57
C LYS A 430 -26.64 -28.14 -8.17
N LYS A 431 -25.94 -29.04 -7.49
CA LYS A 431 -26.39 -29.68 -6.25
C LYS A 431 -26.62 -28.70 -5.10
N ALA A 432 -25.80 -27.66 -4.97
CA ALA A 432 -25.98 -26.62 -3.96
C ALA A 432 -27.24 -25.77 -4.19
N ASN A 433 -27.62 -25.55 -5.46
CA ASN A 433 -28.77 -24.72 -5.83
C ASN A 433 -30.08 -25.52 -5.96
N SER A 434 -29.99 -26.83 -6.19
CA SER A 434 -31.12 -27.76 -6.30
C SER A 434 -31.29 -28.64 -5.06
N GLY A 435 -30.62 -28.30 -3.96
CA GLY A 435 -30.68 -29.03 -2.69
C GLY A 435 -31.85 -28.57 -1.80
N PRO A 436 -31.84 -28.94 -0.51
CA PRO A 436 -32.82 -28.48 0.46
C PRO A 436 -32.93 -26.94 0.51
N LEU A 437 -34.17 -26.43 0.59
CA LEU A 437 -34.46 -24.99 0.52
C LEU A 437 -33.79 -24.20 1.66
N ASP A 438 -33.70 -24.78 2.85
CA ASP A 438 -33.07 -24.15 4.02
C ASP A 438 -31.57 -23.90 3.79
N GLN A 439 -30.86 -24.86 3.20
CA GLN A 439 -29.44 -24.74 2.86
C GLN A 439 -29.22 -23.67 1.78
N TYR A 440 -30.08 -23.66 0.77
CA TYR A 440 -30.07 -22.64 -0.27
C TYR A 440 -30.25 -21.23 0.30
N LEU A 441 -31.25 -21.04 1.18
CA LEU A 441 -31.52 -19.76 1.82
C LEU A 441 -30.36 -19.31 2.71
N LYS A 442 -29.72 -20.23 3.45
CA LYS A 442 -28.52 -19.94 4.25
C LYS A 442 -27.36 -19.44 3.38
N LEU A 443 -27.09 -20.09 2.24
CA LEU A 443 -26.06 -19.65 1.29
C LEU A 443 -26.37 -18.24 0.73
N ARG A 444 -27.64 -17.95 0.42
CA ARG A 444 -28.06 -16.64 -0.08
C ARG A 444 -27.97 -15.53 0.98
N ALA A 445 -28.36 -15.83 2.22
CA ALA A 445 -28.23 -14.89 3.32
C ALA A 445 -26.75 -14.53 3.56
N LEU A 446 -25.87 -15.54 3.56
CA LEU A 446 -24.42 -15.34 3.72
C LEU A 446 -23.81 -14.51 2.59
N GLN A 447 -24.25 -14.72 1.35
CA GLN A 447 -23.81 -13.92 0.20
C GLN A 447 -24.20 -12.43 0.33
N ARG A 448 -25.33 -12.11 0.97
CA ARG A 448 -25.74 -10.71 1.20
C ARG A 448 -25.00 -10.05 2.37
N GLN A 449 -24.56 -10.84 3.34
CA GLN A 449 -23.92 -10.35 4.57
C GLN A 449 -22.39 -10.32 4.51
N SER A 450 -21.78 -10.98 3.52
CA SER A 450 -20.33 -11.09 3.38
C SER A 450 -19.84 -10.49 2.07
N TYR A 451 -18.58 -10.07 2.03
CA TYR A 451 -17.88 -9.63 0.81
C TYR A 451 -17.43 -10.81 -0.07
N THR A 452 -18.05 -11.99 0.07
CA THR A 452 -17.72 -13.17 -0.73
C THR A 452 -18.68 -13.36 -1.89
N HIS A 453 -18.16 -13.91 -2.98
CA HIS A 453 -18.92 -14.08 -4.21
C HIS A 453 -19.20 -15.57 -4.42
N TYR A 454 -20.46 -15.86 -4.71
CA TYR A 454 -20.92 -17.18 -5.11
C TYR A 454 -21.48 -17.08 -6.53
N PHE A 455 -20.67 -17.51 -7.50
CA PHE A 455 -21.02 -17.54 -8.92
C PHE A 455 -21.39 -18.96 -9.33
N TYR A 456 -22.55 -19.08 -9.96
CA TYR A 456 -23.05 -20.32 -10.52
C TYR A 456 -23.82 -20.00 -11.79
N GLU A 457 -23.85 -20.96 -12.69
CA GLU A 457 -24.58 -20.83 -13.95
C GLU A 457 -25.32 -22.13 -14.27
N ALA A 458 -26.40 -22.00 -15.03
CA ALA A 458 -27.12 -23.12 -15.61
C ALA A 458 -27.27 -22.88 -17.12
N THR A 459 -26.89 -23.87 -17.91
CA THR A 459 -27.00 -23.83 -19.37
C THR A 459 -28.23 -24.60 -19.85
N VAL A 460 -28.92 -24.07 -20.86
CA VAL A 460 -29.89 -24.80 -21.70
C VAL A 460 -29.27 -25.04 -23.07
N GLY A 461 -29.58 -26.19 -23.67
CA GLY A 461 -29.08 -26.55 -25.00
C GLY A 461 -27.56 -26.63 -25.12
N ALA A 462 -26.85 -26.82 -24.00
CA ALA A 462 -25.39 -26.91 -23.92
C ALA A 462 -24.59 -25.66 -24.33
N GLY A 463 -25.14 -24.43 -24.19
CA GLY A 463 -24.33 -23.24 -24.49
C GLY A 463 -24.76 -21.89 -23.93
N LEU A 464 -26.05 -21.67 -23.65
CA LEU A 464 -26.52 -20.33 -23.24
C LEU A 464 -26.62 -20.20 -21.72
N PRO A 465 -25.91 -19.24 -21.09
CA PRO A 465 -26.04 -18.94 -19.67
C PRO A 465 -27.37 -18.26 -19.39
N ILE A 466 -28.18 -18.83 -18.50
CA ILE A 466 -29.53 -18.32 -18.22
C ILE A 466 -29.56 -17.49 -16.94
N ILE A 467 -28.82 -17.89 -15.91
CA ILE A 467 -28.91 -17.28 -14.58
C ILE A 467 -28.35 -15.86 -14.60
N SER A 468 -27.17 -15.66 -15.19
CA SER A 468 -26.57 -14.32 -15.31
C SER A 468 -27.45 -13.38 -16.14
N THR A 469 -27.93 -13.85 -17.29
CA THR A 469 -28.84 -13.10 -18.17
C THR A 469 -30.13 -12.71 -17.45
N LEU A 470 -30.78 -13.67 -16.78
CA LEU A 470 -32.02 -13.43 -16.04
C LEU A 470 -31.82 -12.44 -14.88
N ARG A 471 -30.68 -12.52 -14.18
CA ARG A 471 -30.33 -11.55 -13.14
C ARG A 471 -30.17 -10.14 -13.70
N GLY A 472 -29.48 -9.98 -14.83
CA GLY A 472 -29.33 -8.68 -15.47
C GLY A 472 -30.68 -8.04 -15.83
N LEU A 473 -31.64 -8.84 -16.33
CA LEU A 473 -33.01 -8.38 -16.60
C LEU A 473 -33.73 -7.95 -15.32
N LEU A 474 -33.68 -8.77 -14.26
CA LEU A 474 -34.29 -8.42 -12.98
C LEU A 474 -33.67 -7.16 -12.34
N GLU A 475 -32.35 -7.00 -12.44
CA GLU A 475 -31.62 -5.84 -11.91
C GLU A 475 -31.92 -4.56 -12.68
N THR A 476 -32.31 -4.67 -13.95
CA THR A 476 -32.74 -3.54 -14.80
C THR A 476 -34.23 -3.21 -14.68
N GLY A 477 -34.97 -3.95 -13.85
CA GLY A 477 -36.36 -3.66 -13.49
C GLY A 477 -37.40 -4.58 -14.13
N ASP A 478 -36.99 -5.55 -14.94
CA ASP A 478 -37.90 -6.53 -15.54
C ASP A 478 -38.51 -7.45 -14.46
N LYS A 479 -39.70 -7.97 -14.73
CA LYS A 479 -40.40 -8.91 -13.86
C LYS A 479 -40.60 -10.24 -14.56
N ILE A 480 -40.32 -11.32 -13.86
CA ILE A 480 -40.65 -12.66 -14.33
C ILE A 480 -42.17 -12.83 -14.23
N LEU A 481 -42.84 -12.91 -15.38
CA LEU A 481 -44.28 -13.16 -15.46
C LEU A 481 -44.57 -14.67 -15.38
N GLN A 482 -43.79 -15.48 -16.07
CA GLN A 482 -43.99 -16.92 -16.17
C GLN A 482 -42.67 -17.64 -16.51
N ILE A 483 -42.50 -18.87 -15.99
CA ILE A 483 -41.42 -19.78 -16.38
C ILE A 483 -42.07 -21.05 -16.90
N GLU A 484 -41.86 -21.36 -18.19
CA GLU A 484 -42.31 -22.60 -18.83
C GLU A 484 -41.10 -23.45 -19.22
N GLY A 485 -41.20 -24.77 -19.06
CA GLY A 485 -40.12 -25.68 -19.42
C GLY A 485 -40.63 -27.08 -19.73
N ILE A 486 -39.98 -27.73 -20.71
CA ILE A 486 -40.25 -29.13 -21.07
C ILE A 486 -39.24 -30.01 -20.36
N PHE A 487 -39.68 -30.81 -19.38
CA PHE A 487 -38.87 -31.86 -18.80
C PHE A 487 -38.83 -33.04 -19.77
N ARG A 488 -37.67 -33.34 -20.36
CA ARG A 488 -37.42 -34.66 -20.95
C ARG A 488 -36.81 -35.55 -19.87
N PRO A 489 -37.52 -36.57 -19.35
CA PRO A 489 -36.87 -37.58 -18.55
C PRO A 489 -35.85 -38.28 -19.45
N LYS A 490 -34.56 -38.25 -19.08
CA LYS A 490 -33.63 -39.26 -19.58
C LYS A 490 -34.12 -40.58 -19.00
N VAL A 491 -34.76 -41.40 -19.84
CA VAL A 491 -34.88 -42.84 -19.58
C VAL A 491 -33.43 -43.34 -19.46
N ILE A 492 -33.05 -43.76 -18.26
CA ILE A 492 -31.73 -44.35 -17.97
C ILE A 492 -31.61 -45.68 -18.70
#